data_AF-B8FA82-F1
#
_entry.id   AF-B8FA82-F1
#
_cell.length_a   1.000
_cell.length_b   1.000
_cell.length_c   1.000
_cell.angle_alpha   90.00
_cell.angle_beta   90.00
_cell.angle_gamma   90.00
#
_symmetry.space_group_name_H-M   'P 1'
#
loop_
_entity.id
_entity.type
_entity.pdbx_description
1 polymer ?
#
loop_
_entity_poly.entity_id
_entity_poly.type
_entity_poly.pdbx_seq_one_letter_code
_entity_poly.pdbx_strand_id
1 'polypeptide(L)'
;MDRKSLQIRVLLGAFEFLEKHPLLVKAFLKPAANAPFISSKLMVLFRAYMGATAFEIHDVDMSRGRIGIGGVEEIMAGAKIVELLHHTLDEWLSPGDKKQTLYEMGIKLCSWEVTQALEGGRWAPAVLVPLIAHAEIFDEIRTDPVMGRFFSKTMDMMSRLITDEGGWGHLEFDFDKDPMTVTLHHSQEAAWLGTSSEPVCHFYAGIVAGYASTISGETVHVTERECAACGAPACVFELKRAEKLKS
;
A
#
# COMPACT_ATOMS: atom_id res chain seq x y z
N MET A 1 -14.91 -0.44 -27.79
CA MET A 1 -14.08 -0.55 -26.59
C MET A 1 -14.10 0.81 -25.92
N ASP A 2 -14.53 0.88 -24.67
CA ASP A 2 -14.56 2.15 -23.96
C ASP A 2 -13.12 2.66 -23.70
N ARG A 3 -12.95 3.97 -23.56
CA ARG A 3 -11.64 4.62 -23.40
C ARG A 3 -10.87 4.12 -22.16
N LYS A 4 -11.56 3.87 -21.05
CA LYS A 4 -11.03 3.33 -19.79
C LYS A 4 -10.47 1.92 -20.03
N SER A 5 -11.26 1.03 -20.63
CA SER A 5 -10.81 -0.33 -20.94
C SER A 5 -9.58 -0.35 -21.86
N LEU A 6 -9.52 0.54 -22.87
CA LEU A 6 -8.32 0.67 -23.71
C LEU A 6 -7.10 1.14 -22.90
N GLN A 7 -7.26 2.16 -22.05
CA GLN A 7 -6.17 2.67 -21.20
C GLN A 7 -5.61 1.59 -20.28
N ILE A 8 -6.49 0.84 -19.60
CA ILE A 8 -6.10 -0.25 -18.70
C ILE A 8 -5.32 -1.32 -19.45
N ARG A 9 -5.81 -1.75 -20.62
CA ARG A 9 -5.12 -2.78 -21.43
C ARG A 9 -3.74 -2.33 -21.90
N VAL A 10 -3.60 -1.06 -22.29
CA VAL A 10 -2.30 -0.50 -22.71
C VAL A 10 -1.33 -0.44 -21.53
N LEU A 11 -1.78 0.04 -20.36
CA LEU A 11 -0.94 0.10 -19.16
C LEU A 11 -0.54 -1.30 -18.68
N LEU A 12 -1.50 -2.22 -18.57
CA LEU A 12 -1.24 -3.60 -18.20
C LEU A 12 -0.26 -4.27 -19.16
N GLY A 13 -0.46 -4.11 -20.47
CA GLY A 13 0.46 -4.63 -21.48
C GLY A 13 1.87 -4.04 -21.37
N ALA A 14 2.00 -2.75 -21.04
CA ALA A 14 3.28 -2.12 -20.79
C ALA A 14 3.96 -2.68 -19.53
N PHE A 15 3.23 -2.85 -18.42
CA PHE A 15 3.76 -3.41 -17.18
C PHE A 15 4.25 -4.85 -17.39
N GLU A 16 3.43 -5.71 -18.00
CA GLU A 16 3.81 -7.09 -18.31
C GLU A 16 5.01 -7.18 -19.26
N PHE A 17 5.10 -6.25 -20.22
CA PHE A 17 6.25 -6.17 -21.10
C PHE A 17 7.52 -5.88 -20.30
N LEU A 18 7.51 -4.90 -19.40
CA LEU A 18 8.68 -4.55 -18.59
C LEU A 18 9.11 -5.70 -17.67
N GLU A 19 8.16 -6.39 -17.04
CA GLU A 19 8.42 -7.56 -16.19
C GLU A 19 9.10 -8.71 -16.96
N LYS A 20 8.67 -8.96 -18.21
CA LYS A 20 9.27 -9.99 -19.09
C LYS A 20 10.65 -9.62 -19.60
N HIS A 21 11.07 -8.35 -19.48
CA HIS A 21 12.35 -7.85 -19.98
C HIS A 21 13.20 -7.22 -18.86
N PRO A 22 13.59 -7.99 -17.82
CA PRO A 22 14.31 -7.44 -16.66
C PRO A 22 15.69 -6.87 -17.02
N LEU A 23 16.34 -7.38 -18.07
CA LEU A 23 17.60 -6.82 -18.57
C LEU A 23 17.42 -5.43 -19.18
N LEU A 24 16.31 -5.19 -19.89
CA LEU A 24 15.98 -3.86 -20.41
C LEU A 24 15.76 -2.87 -19.27
N VAL A 25 14.99 -3.29 -18.27
CA VAL A 25 14.72 -2.48 -17.07
C VAL A 25 16.02 -2.14 -16.34
N LYS A 26 16.82 -3.16 -16.00
CA LYS A 26 18.03 -2.99 -15.19
C LYS A 26 19.14 -2.24 -15.93
N ALA A 27 19.37 -2.53 -17.20
CA ALA A 27 20.51 -1.98 -17.94
C ALA A 27 20.23 -0.60 -18.57
N PHE A 28 18.97 -0.28 -18.85
CA PHE A 28 18.63 0.95 -19.60
C PHE A 28 17.62 1.82 -18.88
N LEU A 29 16.45 1.29 -18.50
CA LEU A 29 15.37 2.11 -17.95
C LEU A 29 15.69 2.64 -16.56
N LYS A 30 16.25 1.79 -15.68
CA LYS A 30 16.62 2.20 -14.32
C LYS A 30 17.67 3.31 -14.33
N PRO A 31 18.80 3.20 -15.06
CA PRO A 31 19.75 4.31 -15.21
C PRO A 31 19.11 5.58 -15.78
N ALA A 32 18.23 5.46 -16.78
CA ALA A 32 17.54 6.60 -17.37
C ALA A 32 16.58 7.29 -16.38
N ALA A 33 15.80 6.52 -15.62
CA ALA A 33 14.86 7.03 -14.62
C ALA A 33 15.55 7.76 -13.46
N ASN A 34 16.81 7.40 -13.18
CA ASN A 34 17.62 7.99 -12.11
C ASN A 34 18.59 9.06 -12.61
N ALA A 35 18.62 9.37 -13.91
CA ALA A 35 19.42 10.47 -14.43
C ALA A 35 18.89 11.82 -13.88
N PRO A 36 19.75 12.73 -13.36
CA PRO A 36 19.31 13.92 -12.60
C PRO A 36 18.28 14.83 -13.31
N PHE A 37 18.38 14.94 -14.63
CA PHE A 37 17.48 15.78 -15.45
C PHE A 37 16.13 15.10 -15.77
N ILE A 38 16.04 13.79 -15.59
CA ILE A 38 14.83 12.98 -15.79
C ILE A 38 14.12 12.75 -14.46
N SER A 39 14.85 12.34 -13.42
CA SER A 39 14.30 11.93 -12.13
C SER A 39 13.48 13.04 -11.45
N SER A 40 13.90 14.30 -11.59
CA SER A 40 13.20 15.48 -11.06
C SER A 40 11.86 15.80 -11.74
N LYS A 41 11.59 15.20 -12.91
CA LYS A 41 10.39 15.43 -13.72
C LYS A 41 9.48 14.21 -13.84
N LEU A 42 10.00 13.02 -13.57
CA LEU A 42 9.22 11.79 -13.61
C LEU A 42 8.46 11.57 -12.31
N MET A 43 7.19 11.21 -12.44
CA MET A 43 6.34 10.81 -11.32
C MET A 43 6.77 9.45 -10.75
N VAL A 44 6.48 9.22 -9.47
CA VAL A 44 6.90 8.03 -8.70
C VAL A 44 6.55 6.73 -9.42
N LEU A 45 5.30 6.58 -9.88
CA LEU A 45 4.81 5.36 -10.51
C LEU A 45 5.64 4.94 -11.72
N PHE A 46 6.01 5.89 -12.59
CA PHE A 46 6.81 5.57 -13.77
C PHE A 46 8.24 5.20 -13.41
N ARG A 47 8.84 5.91 -12.45
CA ARG A 47 10.19 5.56 -11.96
C ARG A 47 10.20 4.15 -11.37
N ALA A 48 9.15 3.79 -10.63
CA ALA A 48 8.98 2.47 -10.06
C ALA A 48 8.95 1.36 -11.12
N TYR A 49 8.11 1.50 -12.15
CA TYR A 49 8.06 0.54 -13.27
C TYR A 49 9.33 0.53 -14.12
N MET A 50 10.09 1.63 -14.15
CA MET A 50 11.43 1.68 -14.76
C MET A 50 12.51 1.04 -13.87
N GLY A 51 12.16 0.48 -12.72
CA GLY A 51 13.05 -0.28 -11.84
C GLY A 51 13.73 0.55 -10.76
N ALA A 52 13.30 1.79 -10.54
CA ALA A 52 13.77 2.56 -9.39
C ALA A 52 13.28 1.92 -8.08
N THR A 53 14.13 1.97 -7.06
CA THR A 53 13.79 1.56 -5.69
C THR A 53 13.20 2.74 -4.91
N ALA A 54 12.55 2.46 -3.78
CA ALA A 54 12.09 3.43 -2.81
C ALA A 54 13.23 4.42 -2.50
N PHE A 55 14.41 3.93 -2.11
CA PHE A 55 15.59 4.77 -1.82
C PHE A 55 16.00 5.71 -2.96
N GLU A 56 15.75 5.34 -4.22
CA GLU A 56 16.07 6.17 -5.37
C GLU A 56 14.95 7.16 -5.71
N ILE A 57 13.71 6.85 -5.35
CA ILE A 57 12.55 7.68 -5.67
C ILE A 57 12.38 8.83 -4.66
N HIS A 58 12.83 8.66 -3.42
CA HIS A 58 12.72 9.70 -2.38
C HIS A 58 13.39 11.02 -2.77
N ASP A 59 12.75 12.14 -2.39
CA ASP A 59 13.27 13.49 -2.56
C ASP A 59 13.88 14.03 -1.25
N VAL A 60 15.18 13.76 -1.06
CA VAL A 60 15.92 14.14 0.16
C VAL A 60 16.45 15.57 0.08
N ASP A 61 16.00 16.44 0.98
CA ASP A 61 16.56 17.78 1.20
C ASP A 61 17.32 17.81 2.54
N MET A 62 18.63 17.56 2.48
CA MET A 62 19.49 17.54 3.66
C MET A 62 19.58 18.90 4.36
N SER A 63 19.45 20.00 3.62
CA SER A 63 19.56 21.35 4.20
C SER A 63 18.38 21.68 5.12
N ARG A 64 17.24 21.04 4.86
CA ARG A 64 16.00 21.18 5.63
C ARG A 64 15.66 19.96 6.48
N GLY A 65 16.48 18.89 6.43
CA GLY A 65 16.23 17.64 7.14
C GLY A 65 14.97 16.92 6.66
N ARG A 66 14.64 17.01 5.37
CA ARG A 66 13.38 16.51 4.80
C ARG A 66 13.61 15.27 3.94
N ILE A 67 12.76 14.26 4.10
CA ILE A 67 12.64 13.11 3.21
C ILE A 67 11.18 13.03 2.77
N GLY A 68 10.91 12.78 1.50
CA GLY A 68 9.56 12.55 1.03
C GLY A 68 9.49 11.68 -0.21
N ILE A 69 8.27 11.29 -0.56
CA ILE A 69 7.98 10.53 -1.78
C ILE A 69 6.64 10.97 -2.34
N GLY A 70 6.65 11.46 -3.58
CA GLY A 70 5.43 11.82 -4.28
C GLY A 70 4.53 12.85 -3.56
N GLY A 71 5.10 13.71 -2.71
CA GLY A 71 4.35 14.70 -1.95
C GLY A 71 3.93 14.25 -0.54
N VAL A 72 4.24 13.02 -0.16
CA VAL A 72 4.13 12.52 1.21
C VAL A 72 5.46 12.75 1.92
N GLU A 73 5.42 13.32 3.11
CA GLU A 73 6.58 13.52 3.97
C GLU A 73 6.85 12.24 4.77
N GLU A 74 8.10 11.82 4.81
CA GLU A 74 8.51 10.58 5.46
C GLU A 74 9.71 10.79 6.38
N ILE A 75 9.93 9.82 7.26
CA ILE A 75 11.12 9.73 8.08
C ILE A 75 11.63 8.29 8.09
N MET A 76 12.94 8.14 8.21
CA MET A 76 13.53 6.84 8.55
C MET A 76 13.47 6.68 10.07
N ALA A 77 12.69 5.72 10.55
CA ALA A 77 12.57 5.38 11.97
C ALA A 77 13.15 3.99 12.25
N GLY A 78 13.76 3.80 13.42
CA GLY A 78 14.21 2.48 13.86
C GLY A 78 13.01 1.58 14.16
N ALA A 79 12.99 0.36 13.60
CA ALA A 79 11.83 -0.55 13.69
C ALA A 79 11.41 -0.92 15.13
N LYS A 80 12.31 -0.80 16.11
CA LYS A 80 12.01 -0.96 17.55
C LYS A 80 10.88 -0.05 18.03
N ILE A 81 10.62 1.07 17.34
CA ILE A 81 9.50 1.96 17.64
C ILE A 81 8.15 1.23 17.60
N VAL A 82 8.00 0.18 16.78
CA VAL A 82 6.78 -0.62 16.71
C VAL A 82 6.50 -1.30 18.05
N GLU A 83 7.50 -1.96 18.62
CA GLU A 83 7.37 -2.60 19.94
C GLU A 83 7.14 -1.58 21.05
N LEU A 84 7.92 -0.49 21.05
CA LEU A 84 7.84 0.56 22.07
C LEU A 84 6.47 1.26 22.06
N LEU A 85 5.90 1.50 20.88
CA LEU A 85 4.57 2.07 20.74
C LEU A 85 3.53 1.17 21.40
N HIS A 86 3.57 -0.13 21.14
CA HIS A 86 2.62 -1.09 21.71
C HIS A 86 2.73 -1.19 23.22
N HIS A 87 3.95 -1.34 23.76
CA HIS A 87 4.17 -1.45 25.21
C HIS A 87 3.80 -0.15 25.92
N THR A 88 4.15 1.00 25.32
CA THR A 88 3.75 2.30 25.90
C THR A 88 2.23 2.37 25.97
N LEU A 89 1.50 2.01 24.92
CA LEU A 89 0.03 2.03 24.95
C LEU A 89 -0.57 1.05 25.97
N ASP A 90 0.06 -0.10 26.22
CA ASP A 90 -0.37 -1.05 27.26
C ASP A 90 -0.31 -0.46 28.68
N GLU A 91 0.59 0.49 28.95
CA GLU A 91 0.70 1.14 30.25
C GLU A 91 -0.50 2.04 30.57
N TRP A 92 -1.18 2.56 29.55
CA TRP A 92 -2.20 3.61 29.68
C TRP A 92 -3.60 3.20 29.26
N LEU A 93 -3.73 2.16 28.42
CA LEU A 93 -4.99 1.78 27.80
C LEU A 93 -5.40 0.37 28.20
N SER A 94 -6.72 0.12 28.24
CA SER A 94 -7.21 -1.25 28.29
C SER A 94 -6.82 -2.00 27.00
N PRO A 95 -6.74 -3.35 27.00
CA PRO A 95 -6.43 -4.10 25.79
C PRO A 95 -7.37 -3.79 24.63
N GLY A 96 -8.67 -3.59 24.88
CA GLY A 96 -9.63 -3.20 23.85
C GLY A 96 -9.35 -1.81 23.27
N ASP A 97 -9.11 -0.83 24.15
CA ASP A 97 -8.85 0.55 23.73
C ASP A 97 -7.53 0.69 22.96
N LYS A 98 -6.49 -0.07 23.34
CA LYS A 98 -5.22 -0.12 22.58
C LYS A 98 -5.45 -0.63 21.16
N LYS A 99 -6.15 -1.75 21.00
CA LYS A 99 -6.43 -2.34 19.68
C LYS A 99 -7.17 -1.36 18.78
N GLN A 100 -8.22 -0.73 19.33
CA GLN A 100 -8.99 0.29 18.63
C GLN A 100 -8.13 1.52 18.28
N THR A 101 -7.29 1.99 19.21
CA THR A 101 -6.41 3.13 19.00
C THR A 101 -5.42 2.89 17.86
N LEU A 102 -4.74 1.73 17.85
CA LEU A 102 -3.81 1.35 16.79
C LEU A 102 -4.53 1.22 15.43
N TYR A 103 -5.70 0.59 15.42
CA TYR A 103 -6.52 0.45 14.21
C TYR A 103 -6.94 1.82 13.64
N GLU A 104 -7.45 2.72 14.48
CA GLU A 104 -7.83 4.06 14.05
C GLU A 104 -6.63 4.91 13.61
N MET A 105 -5.49 4.76 14.29
CA MET A 105 -4.24 5.43 13.89
C MET A 105 -3.82 4.98 12.49
N GLY A 106 -3.89 3.69 12.20
CA GLY A 106 -3.61 3.13 10.87
C GLY A 106 -4.55 3.68 9.79
N ILE A 107 -5.85 3.75 10.09
CA ILE A 107 -6.84 4.36 9.16
C ILE A 107 -6.47 5.82 8.88
N LYS A 108 -6.28 6.63 9.93
CA LYS A 108 -6.02 8.06 9.79
C LYS A 108 -4.72 8.34 9.02
N LEU A 109 -3.66 7.60 9.35
CA LEU A 109 -2.38 7.72 8.66
C LEU A 109 -2.54 7.40 7.18
N CYS A 110 -3.02 6.20 6.86
CA CYS A 110 -3.05 5.75 5.47
C CYS A 110 -4.05 6.53 4.62
N SER A 111 -5.21 6.92 5.17
CA SER A 111 -6.13 7.82 4.48
C SER A 111 -5.48 9.16 4.15
N TRP A 112 -4.73 9.75 5.07
CA TRP A 112 -4.00 10.98 4.79
C TRP A 112 -2.95 10.77 3.69
N GLU A 113 -2.12 9.72 3.78
CA GLU A 113 -1.07 9.44 2.78
C GLU A 113 -1.65 9.22 1.39
N VAL A 114 -2.70 8.41 1.27
CA VAL A 114 -3.37 8.14 -0.01
C VAL A 114 -3.98 9.42 -0.57
N THR A 115 -4.66 10.23 0.25
CA THR A 115 -5.19 11.52 -0.20
C THR A 115 -4.08 12.45 -0.70
N GLN A 116 -2.98 12.60 0.05
CA GLN A 116 -1.83 13.41 -0.40
C GLN A 116 -1.22 12.87 -1.70
N ALA A 117 -1.12 11.55 -1.84
CA ALA A 117 -0.59 10.92 -3.04
C ALA A 117 -1.47 11.16 -4.28
N LEU A 118 -2.80 11.07 -4.12
CA LEU A 118 -3.77 11.26 -5.20
C LEU A 118 -3.89 12.73 -5.61
N GLU A 119 -3.88 13.67 -4.65
CA GLU A 119 -4.04 15.10 -4.90
C GLU A 119 -2.73 15.77 -5.34
N GLY A 120 -1.59 15.29 -4.85
CA GLY A 120 -0.29 15.92 -5.05
C GLY A 120 0.24 15.87 -6.48
N GLY A 121 -0.34 15.02 -7.35
CA GLY A 121 0.02 14.92 -8.77
C GLY A 121 1.47 14.50 -9.04
N ARG A 122 2.17 13.97 -8.02
CA ARG A 122 3.56 13.49 -8.12
C ARG A 122 3.68 11.98 -8.11
N TRP A 123 2.66 11.26 -7.62
CA TRP A 123 2.64 9.80 -7.63
C TRP A 123 2.30 9.24 -9.00
N ALA A 124 1.16 9.65 -9.55
CA ALA A 124 0.67 9.25 -10.86
C ALA A 124 0.00 10.44 -11.58
N PRO A 125 -0.11 10.40 -12.92
CA PRO A 125 -0.85 11.43 -13.65
C PRO A 125 -2.30 11.50 -13.19
N ALA A 126 -2.84 12.71 -13.02
CA ALA A 126 -4.23 12.92 -12.60
C ALA A 126 -5.26 12.20 -13.50
N VAL A 127 -4.94 11.98 -14.77
CA VAL A 127 -5.80 11.23 -15.71
C VAL A 127 -5.92 9.74 -15.37
N LEU A 128 -4.99 9.17 -14.59
CA LEU A 128 -5.02 7.77 -14.17
C LEU A 128 -5.71 7.56 -12.82
N VAL A 129 -5.87 8.61 -12.00
CA VAL A 129 -6.49 8.52 -10.67
C VAL A 129 -7.92 7.91 -10.74
N PRO A 130 -8.80 8.33 -11.67
CA PRO A 130 -10.14 7.73 -11.80
C PRO A 130 -10.16 6.27 -12.26
N LEU A 131 -9.00 5.66 -12.55
CA LEU A 131 -8.90 4.23 -12.84
C LEU A 131 -8.80 3.37 -11.58
N ILE A 132 -8.30 3.95 -10.48
CA ILE A 132 -7.96 3.24 -9.25
C ILE A 132 -8.71 3.76 -8.02
N ALA A 133 -9.30 4.95 -8.10
CA ALA A 133 -10.00 5.58 -6.99
C ALA A 133 -11.42 6.04 -7.42
N HIS A 134 -12.41 5.19 -7.16
CA HIS A 134 -13.84 5.42 -7.45
C HIS A 134 -14.74 4.41 -6.73
N ALA A 135 -16.03 4.72 -6.62
CA ALA A 135 -17.01 3.97 -5.82
C ALA A 135 -17.19 2.50 -6.24
N GLU A 136 -17.10 2.23 -7.55
CA GLU A 136 -17.32 0.91 -8.11
C GLU A 136 -16.04 0.05 -8.18
N ILE A 137 -14.90 0.52 -7.66
CA ILE A 137 -13.60 -0.13 -7.88
C ILE A 137 -13.58 -1.60 -7.43
N PHE A 138 -14.14 -1.93 -6.27
CA PHE A 138 -14.17 -3.32 -5.79
C PHE A 138 -15.08 -4.22 -6.63
N ASP A 139 -16.18 -3.66 -7.14
CA ASP A 139 -17.11 -4.41 -7.97
C ASP A 139 -16.49 -4.64 -9.36
N GLU A 140 -15.79 -3.65 -9.91
CA GLU A 140 -15.04 -3.78 -11.17
C GLU A 140 -13.86 -4.75 -11.06
N ILE A 141 -13.07 -4.69 -9.99
CA ILE A 141 -11.96 -5.63 -9.73
C ILE A 141 -12.47 -7.09 -9.76
N ARG A 142 -13.64 -7.35 -9.15
CA ARG A 142 -14.24 -8.68 -9.07
C ARG A 142 -14.86 -9.16 -10.38
N THR A 143 -15.44 -8.23 -11.16
CA THR A 143 -16.28 -8.61 -12.31
C THR A 143 -15.56 -8.46 -13.66
N ASP A 144 -14.52 -7.63 -13.75
CA ASP A 144 -13.69 -7.47 -14.94
C ASP A 144 -12.29 -8.06 -14.70
N PRO A 145 -11.97 -9.23 -15.30
CA PRO A 145 -10.65 -9.85 -15.16
C PRO A 145 -9.48 -8.96 -15.61
N VAL A 146 -9.70 -8.04 -16.55
CA VAL A 146 -8.67 -7.12 -17.00
C VAL A 146 -8.40 -6.07 -15.92
N MET A 147 -9.45 -5.56 -15.28
CA MET A 147 -9.32 -4.64 -14.15
C MET A 147 -8.67 -5.33 -12.95
N GLY A 148 -9.13 -6.53 -12.57
CA GLY A 148 -8.54 -7.29 -11.48
C GLY A 148 -7.03 -7.50 -11.66
N ARG A 149 -6.60 -7.94 -12.85
CA ARG A 149 -5.17 -8.09 -13.17
C ARG A 149 -4.39 -6.78 -13.14
N PHE A 150 -4.95 -5.70 -13.68
CA PHE A 150 -4.33 -4.38 -13.62
C PHE A 150 -4.17 -3.89 -12.17
N PHE A 151 -5.19 -4.09 -11.35
CA PHE A 151 -5.18 -3.68 -9.95
C PHE A 151 -4.17 -4.49 -9.14
N SER A 152 -4.13 -5.82 -9.29
CA SER A 152 -3.08 -6.67 -8.69
C SER A 152 -1.68 -6.19 -9.06
N LYS A 153 -1.42 -5.92 -10.35
CA LYS A 153 -0.10 -5.42 -10.80
C LYS A 153 0.27 -4.05 -10.24
N THR A 154 -0.73 -3.21 -10.01
CA THR A 154 -0.53 -1.91 -9.37
C THR A 154 -0.22 -2.09 -7.89
N MET A 155 -0.99 -2.94 -7.20
CA MET A 155 -0.81 -3.21 -5.77
C MET A 155 0.50 -3.94 -5.47
N ASP A 156 0.96 -4.86 -6.32
CA ASP A 156 2.27 -5.50 -6.20
C ASP A 156 3.40 -4.47 -6.25
N MET A 157 3.31 -3.50 -7.17
CA MET A 157 4.29 -2.41 -7.28
C MET A 157 4.25 -1.50 -6.06
N MET A 158 3.05 -1.18 -5.55
CA MET A 158 2.88 -0.37 -4.35
C MET A 158 3.42 -1.10 -3.10
N SER A 159 3.13 -2.40 -2.93
CA SER A 159 3.70 -3.23 -1.87
C SER A 159 5.22 -3.19 -1.92
N ARG A 160 5.82 -3.49 -3.08
CA ARG A 160 7.28 -3.47 -3.24
C ARG A 160 7.89 -2.15 -2.75
N LEU A 161 7.35 -1.02 -3.20
CA LEU A 161 7.93 0.28 -2.88
C LEU A 161 7.70 0.70 -1.43
N ILE A 162 6.47 0.59 -0.94
CA ILE A 162 6.05 1.18 0.33
C ILE A 162 6.32 0.21 1.48
N THR A 163 5.96 -1.05 1.33
CA THR A 163 6.08 -2.02 2.42
C THR A 163 7.39 -2.79 2.38
N ASP A 164 7.75 -3.37 1.24
CA ASP A 164 8.91 -4.27 1.18
C ASP A 164 10.21 -3.46 1.35
N GLU A 165 10.40 -2.46 0.50
CA GLU A 165 11.59 -1.61 0.52
C GLU A 165 11.55 -0.59 1.66
N GLY A 166 10.36 -0.28 2.20
CA GLY A 166 10.18 0.52 3.42
C GLY A 166 10.42 -0.26 4.72
N GLY A 167 10.59 -1.59 4.66
CA GLY A 167 10.93 -2.43 5.82
C GLY A 167 9.75 -2.82 6.71
N TRP A 168 8.53 -2.74 6.19
CA TRP A 168 7.28 -3.04 6.88
C TRP A 168 6.86 -4.53 6.70
N GLY A 169 7.20 -5.13 5.57
CA GLY A 169 6.85 -6.51 5.22
C GLY A 169 6.40 -6.59 3.76
N HIS A 170 5.79 -7.71 3.37
CA HIS A 170 5.30 -7.92 2.00
C HIS A 170 3.80 -8.19 1.98
N LEU A 171 3.04 -7.35 1.27
CA LEU A 171 1.59 -7.47 1.12
C LEU A 171 1.24 -8.18 -0.18
N GLU A 172 0.50 -9.28 -0.06
CA GLU A 172 -0.15 -9.97 -1.17
C GLU A 172 -1.66 -9.74 -1.10
N PHE A 173 -2.25 -9.31 -2.22
CA PHE A 173 -3.68 -9.01 -2.30
C PHE A 173 -4.41 -10.08 -3.10
N ASP A 174 -5.42 -10.69 -2.49
CA ASP A 174 -6.29 -11.69 -3.10
C ASP A 174 -7.70 -11.11 -3.24
N PHE A 175 -7.97 -10.57 -4.42
CA PHE A 175 -9.24 -9.93 -4.76
C PHE A 175 -10.33 -10.92 -5.20
N ASP A 176 -9.94 -12.16 -5.51
CA ASP A 176 -10.85 -13.22 -5.97
C ASP A 176 -11.61 -13.87 -4.81
N LYS A 177 -11.09 -13.76 -3.58
CA LYS A 177 -11.78 -14.23 -2.38
C LYS A 177 -12.97 -13.36 -1.98
N ASP A 178 -13.93 -14.01 -1.32
CA ASP A 178 -15.07 -13.37 -0.67
C ASP A 178 -15.19 -13.83 0.80
N PRO A 179 -14.86 -12.95 1.78
CA PRO A 179 -14.37 -11.58 1.63
C PRO A 179 -12.99 -11.49 0.95
N MET A 180 -12.67 -10.34 0.34
CA MET A 180 -11.30 -10.08 -0.18
C MET A 180 -10.30 -10.19 0.96
N THR A 181 -9.11 -10.72 0.68
CA THR A 181 -8.08 -10.90 1.71
C THR A 181 -6.76 -10.25 1.35
N VAL A 182 -6.04 -9.80 2.36
CA VAL A 182 -4.66 -9.31 2.25
C VAL A 182 -3.78 -10.14 3.17
N THR A 183 -2.71 -10.70 2.63
CA THR A 183 -1.71 -11.46 3.39
C THR A 183 -0.47 -10.60 3.59
N LEU A 184 -0.06 -10.40 4.84
CA LEU A 184 1.19 -9.73 5.20
C LEU A 184 2.22 -10.76 5.64
N HIS A 185 3.24 -10.93 4.81
CA HIS A 185 4.43 -11.69 5.13
C HIS A 185 5.44 -10.81 5.87
N HIS A 186 6.14 -11.41 6.83
CA HIS A 186 7.22 -10.74 7.58
C HIS A 186 6.78 -9.45 8.29
N SER A 187 5.56 -9.43 8.85
CA SER A 187 5.01 -8.31 9.62
C SER A 187 5.96 -7.85 10.71
N GLN A 188 6.28 -6.54 10.71
CA GLN A 188 7.07 -5.94 11.79
C GLN A 188 6.33 -5.95 13.14
N GLU A 189 5.01 -5.75 13.17
CA GLU A 189 4.23 -5.84 14.42
C GLU A 189 4.36 -7.25 15.02
N ALA A 190 4.13 -8.29 14.22
CA ALA A 190 4.23 -9.67 14.70
C ALA A 190 5.67 -10.06 15.08
N ALA A 191 6.67 -9.63 14.32
CA ALA A 191 8.06 -9.96 14.57
C ALA A 191 8.60 -9.34 15.86
N TRP A 192 8.30 -8.05 16.10
CA TRP A 192 8.81 -7.33 17.28
C TRP A 192 8.06 -7.68 18.56
N LEU A 193 6.75 -7.93 18.48
CA LEU A 193 5.95 -8.31 19.66
C LEU A 193 6.16 -9.77 20.07
N GLY A 194 6.60 -10.62 19.13
CA GLY A 194 6.85 -12.04 19.39
C GLY A 194 5.56 -12.83 19.61
N THR A 195 5.66 -13.95 20.32
CA THR A 195 4.54 -14.87 20.51
C THR A 195 3.39 -14.22 21.29
N SER A 196 2.17 -14.37 20.79
CA SER A 196 0.94 -13.87 21.39
C SER A 196 -0.16 -14.93 21.35
N SER A 197 -1.11 -14.86 22.28
CA SER A 197 -2.33 -15.68 22.26
C SER A 197 -3.43 -15.11 21.37
N GLU A 198 -3.26 -13.87 20.89
CA GLU A 198 -4.22 -13.17 20.04
C GLU A 198 -3.53 -12.36 18.94
N PRO A 199 -4.20 -12.09 17.79
CA PRO A 199 -3.65 -11.28 16.72
C PRO A 199 -3.20 -9.90 17.22
N VAL A 200 -2.10 -9.38 16.68
CA VAL A 200 -1.44 -8.15 17.19
C VAL A 200 -1.27 -7.05 16.15
N CYS A 201 -1.49 -7.32 14.86
CA CYS A 201 -1.20 -6.38 13.77
C CYS A 201 -2.35 -5.39 13.54
N HIS A 202 -2.80 -4.74 14.61
CA HIS A 202 -3.96 -3.85 14.58
C HIS A 202 -3.67 -2.57 13.80
N PHE A 203 -2.44 -2.08 13.86
CA PHE A 203 -2.04 -0.91 13.08
C PHE A 203 -2.08 -1.22 11.58
N TYR A 204 -1.58 -2.40 11.15
CA TYR A 204 -1.72 -2.86 9.77
C TYR A 204 -3.16 -3.05 9.31
N ALA A 205 -4.00 -3.66 10.14
CA ALA A 205 -5.43 -3.79 9.82
C ALA A 205 -6.04 -2.39 9.56
N GLY A 206 -5.64 -1.39 10.35
CA GLY A 206 -6.00 0.00 10.15
C GLY A 206 -5.49 0.59 8.84
N ILE A 207 -4.22 0.37 8.50
CA ILE A 207 -3.61 0.82 7.22
C ILE A 207 -4.39 0.27 6.03
N VAL A 208 -4.65 -1.04 6.00
CA VAL A 208 -5.40 -1.69 4.91
C VAL A 208 -6.82 -1.12 4.82
N ALA A 209 -7.48 -0.89 5.96
CA ALA A 209 -8.81 -0.28 6.00
C ALA A 209 -8.82 1.16 5.48
N GLY A 210 -7.84 1.97 5.89
CA GLY A 210 -7.66 3.36 5.45
C GLY A 210 -7.43 3.44 3.94
N TYR A 211 -6.52 2.60 3.42
CA TYR A 211 -6.28 2.52 1.98
C TYR A 211 -7.54 2.14 1.21
N ALA A 212 -8.14 1.00 1.56
CA ALA A 212 -9.32 0.45 0.89
C ALA A 212 -10.50 1.43 0.94
N SER A 213 -10.72 2.10 2.07
CA SER A 213 -11.81 3.06 2.21
C SER A 213 -11.57 4.33 1.40
N THR A 214 -10.32 4.79 1.32
CA THR A 214 -9.98 6.04 0.61
C THR A 214 -10.09 5.86 -0.89
N ILE A 215 -9.61 4.73 -1.45
CA ILE A 215 -9.71 4.48 -2.89
C ILE A 215 -11.14 4.19 -3.34
N SER A 216 -11.94 3.50 -2.52
CA SER A 216 -13.31 3.15 -2.88
C SER A 216 -14.30 4.25 -2.52
N GLY A 217 -13.96 5.20 -1.66
CA GLY A 217 -14.91 6.16 -1.12
C GLY A 217 -16.01 5.53 -0.26
N GLU A 218 -15.86 4.25 0.13
CA GLU A 218 -16.79 3.53 1.00
C GLU A 218 -16.10 3.15 2.32
N THR A 219 -16.85 2.98 3.40
CA THR A 219 -16.27 2.47 4.65
C THR A 219 -15.94 0.98 4.51
N VAL A 220 -14.66 0.63 4.67
CA VAL A 220 -14.18 -0.75 4.70
C VAL A 220 -13.63 -1.08 6.08
N HIS A 221 -14.16 -2.13 6.69
CA HIS A 221 -13.66 -2.71 7.92
C HIS A 221 -12.70 -3.86 7.62
N VAL A 222 -11.62 -3.95 8.39
CA VAL A 222 -10.59 -4.97 8.21
C VAL A 222 -10.37 -5.69 9.52
N THR A 223 -10.32 -7.03 9.47
CA THR A 223 -10.07 -7.87 10.64
C THR A 223 -8.91 -8.81 10.36
N GLU A 224 -7.92 -8.84 11.25
CA GLU A 224 -6.85 -9.86 11.24
C GLU A 224 -7.44 -11.20 11.71
N ARG A 225 -7.40 -12.22 10.83
CA ARG A 225 -7.91 -13.57 11.09
C ARG A 225 -6.83 -14.53 11.52
N GLU A 226 -5.68 -14.43 10.91
CA GLU A 226 -4.49 -15.22 11.21
C GLU A 226 -3.34 -14.26 11.48
N CYS A 227 -2.46 -14.61 12.41
CA CYS A 227 -1.35 -13.76 12.80
C CYS A 227 -0.09 -14.61 13.00
N ALA A 228 1.04 -14.12 12.49
CA ALA A 228 2.32 -14.79 12.67
C ALA A 228 2.74 -14.85 14.16
N ALA A 229 2.37 -13.85 14.96
CA ALA A 229 2.57 -13.86 16.41
C ALA A 229 1.80 -15.00 17.11
N CYS A 230 0.70 -15.46 16.52
CA CYS A 230 -0.09 -16.59 17.01
C CYS A 230 0.37 -17.95 16.45
N GLY A 231 1.47 -17.98 15.68
CA GLY A 231 2.02 -19.19 15.08
C GLY A 231 1.52 -19.49 13.65
N ALA A 232 0.75 -18.59 13.03
CA ALA A 232 0.40 -18.71 11.61
C ALA A 232 1.62 -18.44 10.71
N PRO A 233 1.64 -18.93 9.45
CA PRO A 233 2.77 -18.68 8.54
C PRO A 233 2.88 -17.20 8.10
N ALA A 234 1.77 -16.46 8.11
CA ALA A 234 1.68 -15.05 7.77
C ALA A 234 0.49 -14.41 8.49
N CYS A 235 0.38 -13.08 8.45
CA CYS A 235 -0.79 -12.40 8.98
C CYS A 235 -1.83 -12.24 7.86
N VAL A 236 -3.08 -12.62 8.08
CA VAL A 236 -4.14 -12.58 7.05
C VAL A 236 -5.25 -11.65 7.51
N PHE A 237 -5.61 -10.70 6.67
CA PHE A 237 -6.63 -9.70 6.92
C PHE A 237 -7.81 -9.90 5.97
N GLU A 238 -9.03 -9.87 6.50
CA GLU A 238 -10.27 -9.90 5.72
C GLU A 238 -10.88 -8.51 5.61
N LEU A 239 -11.26 -8.11 4.40
CA LEU A 239 -11.92 -6.84 4.12
C LEU A 239 -13.44 -7.03 4.04
N LYS A 240 -14.19 -6.20 4.77
CA LYS A 240 -15.66 -6.17 4.73
C LYS A 240 -16.13 -4.74 4.49
N ARG A 241 -16.88 -4.54 3.41
CA ARG A 241 -17.58 -3.26 3.16
C ARG A 241 -18.63 -3.08 4.24
N ALA A 242 -18.76 -1.87 4.79
CA ALA A 242 -19.89 -1.54 5.65
C ALA A 242 -21.19 -1.73 4.85
N GLU A 243 -22.23 -2.27 5.47
CA GLU A 243 -23.52 -2.40 4.81
C GLU A 243 -23.98 -1.01 4.35
N LYS A 244 -24.30 -0.86 3.06
CA LYS A 244 -25.00 0.32 2.58
C LYS A 244 -26.33 0.37 3.34
N LEU A 245 -26.46 1.33 4.26
CA LEU A 245 -27.77 1.71 4.81
C LEU A 245 -28.66 1.97 3.60
N LYS A 246 -29.63 1.08 3.37
CA LYS A 246 -30.62 1.25 2.31
C LYS A 246 -31.36 2.56 2.63
N SER A 247 -31.08 3.61 1.87
CA SER A 247 -31.88 4.83 1.83
C SER A 247 -33.23 4.55 1.20
#